data_AF-A0A849TSV3-F1
#
_entry.id   AF-A0A849TSV3-F1
#
_cell.length_a   1.000
_cell.length_b   1.000
_cell.length_c   1.000
_cell.angle_alpha   90.00
_cell.angle_beta   90.00
_cell.angle_gamma   90.00
#
_symmetry.space_group_name_H-M   'P 1'
#
loop_
_entity.id
_entity.type
_entity.pdbx_description
1 polymer ?
#
loop_
_entity_poly.entity_id
_entity_poly.type
_entity_poly.pdbx_seq_one_letter_code
_entity_poly.pdbx_strand_id
1 'polypeptide(L)'
;MLSEDKANHLAHVILTTVKKYTGARVTGNDERVLKAIKQAVTTELMQEQAIDRTVKAKLSSYSRGIVEGSAEWDILYRKTFEEETRKQTKA
;
A
#
# COMPACT_ATOMS: atom_id res chain seq x y z
N MET A 1 -4.83 7.03 3.74
CA MET A 1 -5.79 5.91 3.84
C MET A 1 -6.71 5.95 2.63
N LEU A 2 -6.69 4.92 1.79
CA LEU A 2 -7.65 4.77 0.71
C LEU A 2 -9.02 4.40 1.31
N SER A 3 -10.10 5.05 0.89
CA SER A 3 -11.45 4.66 1.33
C SER A 3 -11.85 3.32 0.71
N GLU A 4 -12.80 2.62 1.34
CA GLU A 4 -13.33 1.35 0.81
C GLU A 4 -13.91 1.52 -0.60
N ASP A 5 -14.62 2.62 -0.86
CA ASP A 5 -15.15 2.94 -2.19
C ASP A 5 -14.04 3.09 -3.23
N LYS A 6 -12.93 3.75 -2.87
CA LYS A 6 -11.79 3.92 -3.77
C LYS A 6 -11.06 2.60 -4.00
N ALA A 7 -10.94 1.75 -2.99
CA ALA A 7 -10.37 0.40 -3.13
C ALA A 7 -11.25 -0.48 -4.03
N ASN A 8 -12.57 -0.40 -3.88
CA ASN A 8 -13.53 -1.09 -4.74
C ASN A 8 -13.43 -0.59 -6.19
N HIS A 9 -13.41 0.72 -6.40
CA HIS A 9 -13.26 1.31 -7.73
C HIS A 9 -11.94 0.87 -8.39
N LEU A 10 -10.83 0.90 -7.64
CA LEU A 10 -9.53 0.43 -8.10
C LEU A 10 -9.58 -1.04 -8.53
N ALA A 11 -10.24 -1.91 -7.76
CA ALA A 11 -10.37 -3.32 -8.10
C ALA A 11 -11.10 -3.53 -9.45
N HIS A 12 -12.14 -2.74 -9.72
CA HIS A 12 -12.84 -2.78 -11.02
C HIS A 12 -11.99 -2.27 -12.19
N VAL A 13 -11.20 -1.21 -11.96
CA VAL A 13 -10.24 -0.70 -12.96
C VAL A 13 -9.16 -1.74 -13.27
N ILE A 14 -8.62 -2.42 -12.25
CA ILE A 14 -7.65 -3.51 -12.42
C ILE A 14 -8.29 -4.65 -13.22
N LEU A 15 -9.49 -5.11 -12.86
CA LEU A 15 -10.19 -6.18 -13.59
C LEU A 15 -10.35 -5.82 -15.08
N THR A 16 -10.78 -4.59 -15.36
CA THR A 16 -10.95 -4.11 -16.74
C THR A 16 -9.64 -4.10 -17.51
N THR A 17 -8.56 -3.67 -16.86
CA THR A 17 -7.21 -3.64 -17.44
C THR A 17 -6.68 -5.04 -17.72
N VAL A 18 -6.81 -5.96 -16.76
CA VAL A 18 -6.39 -7.35 -16.89
C VAL A 18 -7.14 -8.04 -18.04
N LYS A 19 -8.44 -7.78 -18.22
CA LYS A 19 -9.23 -8.32 -19.34
C LYS A 19 -8.79 -7.79 -20.71
N LYS A 20 -8.22 -6.58 -20.76
CA LYS A 20 -7.68 -5.98 -22.00
C LYS A 20 -6.24 -6.38 -22.30
N TYR A 21 -5.56 -6.99 -21.34
CA TYR A 21 -4.16 -7.38 -21.47
C TYR A 21 -4.03 -8.58 -22.40
N THR A 22 -3.23 -8.45 -23.46
CA THR A 22 -3.06 -9.49 -24.49
C THR A 22 -1.99 -10.54 -24.12
N GLY A 23 -1.14 -10.27 -23.13
CA GLY A 23 -0.06 -11.17 -22.70
C GLY A 23 -0.47 -12.28 -21.75
N ALA A 24 -1.71 -12.27 -21.25
CA ALA A 24 -2.26 -13.32 -20.39
C ALA A 24 -3.77 -13.45 -20.59
N ARG A 25 -4.32 -14.64 -20.36
CA ARG A 25 -5.76 -14.89 -20.40
C ARG A 25 -6.29 -15.16 -19.00
N VAL A 26 -7.35 -14.44 -18.63
CA VAL A 26 -8.12 -14.73 -17.42
C VAL A 26 -8.91 -16.02 -17.62
N THR A 27 -8.73 -16.99 -16.73
CA THR A 27 -9.35 -18.32 -16.81
C THR A 27 -10.60 -18.47 -15.92
N GLY A 28 -10.82 -17.57 -14.97
CA GLY A 28 -11.98 -17.56 -14.07
C GLY A 28 -13.09 -16.62 -14.51
N ASN A 29 -14.25 -16.70 -13.83
CA ASN A 29 -15.32 -15.72 -14.00
C ASN A 29 -14.94 -14.37 -13.34
N ASP A 30 -15.57 -13.28 -13.79
CA ASP A 30 -15.27 -11.93 -13.34
C ASP A 30 -15.38 -11.78 -11.80
N GLU A 31 -16.34 -12.44 -11.16
CA GLU A 31 -16.53 -12.40 -9.71
C GLU A 31 -15.34 -12.97 -8.92
N ARG A 32 -14.83 -14.14 -9.32
CA ARG A 32 -13.67 -14.75 -8.66
C ARG A 32 -12.42 -13.91 -8.85
N VAL A 33 -12.24 -13.35 -10.04
CA VAL A 33 -11.09 -12.51 -10.38
C VAL A 33 -11.16 -11.19 -9.59
N LEU A 34 -12.33 -10.57 -9.54
CA LEU A 34 -12.55 -9.37 -8.74
C LEU A 34 -12.29 -9.61 -7.25
N LYS A 35 -12.74 -10.75 -6.71
CA LYS A 35 -12.46 -11.13 -5.33
C LYS A 35 -10.95 -11.27 -5.07
N ALA A 36 -10.22 -11.95 -5.96
CA ALA A 36 -8.78 -12.09 -5.86
C ALA A 36 -8.06 -10.73 -5.92
N ILE A 37 -8.49 -9.84 -6.83
CA ILE A 37 -7.96 -8.47 -6.93
C ILE A 37 -8.21 -7.70 -5.64
N LYS A 38 -9.44 -7.73 -5.10
CA LYS A 38 -9.76 -7.04 -3.83
C LYS A 38 -8.89 -7.56 -2.69
N GLN A 39 -8.71 -8.87 -2.58
CA GLN A 39 -7.84 -9.46 -1.56
C GLN A 39 -6.40 -8.97 -1.70
N ALA A 40 -5.83 -9.00 -2.91
CA ALA A 40 -4.47 -8.51 -3.16
C ALA A 40 -4.34 -7.02 -2.80
N VAL A 41 -5.27 -6.17 -3.26
CA VAL A 41 -5.27 -4.74 -2.93
C VAL A 41 -5.37 -4.51 -1.42
N THR A 42 -6.26 -5.22 -0.73
CA THR A 42 -6.40 -5.10 0.73
C THR A 42 -5.12 -5.52 1.45
N THR A 43 -4.49 -6.63 1.04
CA THR A 43 -3.23 -7.09 1.63
C THR A 43 -2.13 -6.04 1.48
N GLU A 44 -1.95 -5.48 0.29
CA GLU A 44 -0.96 -4.43 0.04
C GLU A 44 -1.24 -3.17 0.88
N LEU A 45 -2.50 -2.73 0.95
CA LEU A 45 -2.87 -1.58 1.78
C LEU A 45 -2.61 -1.85 3.27
N MET A 46 -2.90 -3.05 3.77
CA MET A 46 -2.62 -3.42 5.16
C MET A 46 -1.11 -3.42 5.45
N GLN A 47 -0.31 -3.88 4.50
CA GLN A 47 1.15 -3.86 4.62
C GLN A 47 1.69 -2.42 4.68
N GLU A 48 1.23 -1.56 3.77
CA GLU A 48 1.59 -0.14 3.75
C GLU A 48 1.23 0.55 5.08
N GLN A 49 0.04 0.26 5.62
CA GLN A 49 -0.39 0.77 6.92
C GLN A 49 0.48 0.28 8.08
N ALA A 50 0.92 -0.98 8.05
CA ALA A 50 1.82 -1.52 9.07
C ALA A 50 3.16 -0.78 9.04
N ILE A 51 3.71 -0.55 7.83
CA ILE A 51 4.94 0.22 7.64
C ILE A 51 4.76 1.65 8.18
N ASP A 52 3.68 2.35 7.82
CA ASP A 52 3.39 3.71 8.31
C ASP A 52 3.39 3.79 9.84
N ARG A 53 2.75 2.83 10.51
CA ARG A 53 2.73 2.77 11.98
C ARG A 53 4.11 2.58 12.57
N THR A 54 4.92 1.67 11.99
CA THR A 54 6.31 1.45 12.42
C THR A 54 7.16 2.70 12.23
N VAL A 55 7.03 3.39 11.09
CA VAL A 55 7.75 4.63 10.80
C VAL A 55 7.37 5.70 11.81
N LYS A 56 6.08 5.95 12.02
CA LYS A 56 5.60 6.96 12.98
C LYS A 56 6.07 6.66 14.41
N ALA A 57 6.01 5.41 14.85
CA ALA A 57 6.51 5.01 16.17
C ALA A 57 8.03 5.22 16.30
N LYS A 58 8.80 4.99 15.23
CA LYS A 58 10.25 5.22 15.21
C LYS A 58 10.56 6.72 15.26
N LEU A 59 9.88 7.53 14.45
CA LEU A 59 10.07 8.99 14.44
C LEU A 59 9.67 9.62 15.79
N SER A 60 8.58 9.16 16.42
CA SER A 60 8.16 9.67 17.73
C SER A 60 9.10 9.27 18.87
N SER A 61 9.91 8.22 18.70
CA SER A 61 10.93 7.81 19.67
C SER A 61 12.19 8.67 19.65
N TYR A 62 12.36 9.55 18.66
CA TYR A 62 13.56 10.38 18.55
C TYR A 62 13.60 11.42 19.67
N SER A 63 14.79 11.60 20.24
CA SER A 63 14.99 12.48 21.41
C SER A 63 14.74 13.96 21.09
N ARG A 64 14.86 14.35 19.82
CA ARG A 64 14.42 15.66 19.33
C ARG A 64 12.92 15.58 19.03
N GLY A 65 12.14 16.47 19.62
CA GLY A 65 10.72 16.62 19.30
C GLY A 65 10.52 17.10 17.86
N ILE A 66 10.51 16.16 16.92
CA ILE A 66 10.27 16.45 15.51
C ILE A 66 8.77 16.63 15.32
N VAL A 67 8.35 17.81 14.85
CA VAL A 67 6.95 18.14 14.64
C VAL A 67 6.43 17.44 13.38
N GLU A 68 5.36 16.65 13.51
CA GLU A 68 4.69 16.00 12.38
C GLU A 68 4.20 17.04 11.37
N GLY A 69 4.45 16.79 10.08
CA GLY A 69 4.14 17.72 8.98
C GLY A 69 5.15 18.87 8.80
N SER A 70 6.23 18.90 9.56
CA SER A 70 7.38 19.76 9.26
C SER A 70 8.22 19.20 8.10
N ALA A 71 8.97 20.05 7.40
CA ALA A 71 9.86 19.59 6.32
C ALA A 71 10.92 18.58 6.81
N GLU A 72 11.43 18.75 8.03
CA GLU A 72 12.35 17.78 8.64
C GLU A 72 11.67 16.43 8.87
N TRP A 73 10.43 16.44 9.38
CA TRP A 73 9.65 15.23 9.56
C TRP A 73 9.38 14.53 8.23
N ASP A 74 8.99 15.25 7.18
CA ASP A 74 8.69 14.68 5.87
C ASP A 74 9.92 13.98 5.26
N ILE A 75 11.10 14.60 5.38
CA ILE A 75 12.37 14.02 4.92
C ILE A 75 12.68 12.73 5.68
N LEU A 76 12.57 12.76 7.01
CA LEU A 76 12.86 11.59 7.85
C LEU A 76 11.83 10.48 7.65
N TYR A 77 10.56 10.84 7.50
CA TYR A 77 9.46 9.91 7.25
C TYR A 77 9.72 9.17 5.95
N ARG A 78 9.96 9.90 4.84
CA ARG A 78 10.23 9.29 3.54
C ARG A 78 11.42 8.34 3.60
N LYS A 79 12.54 8.78 4.17
CA LYS A 79 13.74 7.95 4.30
C LYS A 79 13.47 6.67 5.09
N THR A 80 12.81 6.81 6.25
CA THR A 80 12.50 5.70 7.14
C THR A 80 11.49 4.75 6.52
N PHE A 81 10.47 5.27 5.84
CA PHE A 81 9.48 4.48 5.13
C PHE A 81 10.14 3.62 4.05
N GLU A 82 11.00 4.22 3.21
CA GLU A 82 11.75 3.45 2.20
C GLU A 82 12.66 2.37 2.84
N GLU A 83 13.27 2.65 3.99
CA GLU A 83 14.06 1.66 4.74
C GLU A 83 13.20 0.50 5.25
N GLU A 84 12.06 0.77 5.88
CA GLU A 84 11.17 -0.26 6.42
C GLU A 84 10.49 -1.08 5.31
N THR A 85 10.09 -0.46 4.20
CA THR A 85 9.59 -1.15 3.00
C THR A 85 10.64 -2.13 2.46
N ARG A 86 11.91 -1.70 2.32
CA ARG A 86 13.00 -2.56 1.85
C ARG A 86 13.27 -3.76 2.76
N LYS A 87 13.00 -3.66 4.06
CA LYS A 87 13.12 -4.80 4.98
C LYS A 87 11.99 -5.79 4.79
N GLN A 88 10.76 -5.32 4.61
CA GLN A 88 9.61 -6.20 4.41
C GLN A 88 9.63 -6.94 3.07
N THR A 89 10.15 -6.34 2.00
CA THR A 89 10.28 -7.05 0.70
C THR A 89 11.33 -8.16 0.72
N LYS A 90 12.24 -8.17 1.71
CA LYS A 90 13.31 -9.16 1.85
C LYS A 90 12.99 -10.30 2.83
N ALA A 91 11.87 -10.18 3.56
CA ALA A 91 11.40 -11.17 4.53
C ALA A 91 10.40 -12.12 3.88
#